data_AF-A0A3M2EZM3-F1
#
_entry.id   AF-A0A3M2EZM3-F1
#
_cell.length_a   1.000
_cell.length_b   1.000
_cell.length_c   1.000
_cell.angle_alpha   90.00
_cell.angle_beta   90.00
_cell.angle_gamma   90.00
#
_symmetry.space_group_name_H-M   'P 1'
#
loop_
_entity.id
_entity.type
_entity.pdbx_description
1 polymer ?
#
loop_
_entity_poly.entity_id
_entity_poly.type
_entity_poly.pdbx_seq_one_letter_code
_entity_poly.pdbx_strand_id
1 'polypeptide(L)'
;MKGFTHFMSGIAAATFIPEVVRLSTSTRLDTVEGAAGSFILLLAGTFGILPDTMDFKLGQFFSIAEYEIDPDPKNPDPQAMAETFAKAVNEAGDTG
;
A
#
# COMPACT_ATOMS: atom_id res chain seq x y z
N MET A 1 -7.72 9.55 -0.10
CA MET A 1 -8.51 8.41 -0.63
C MET A 1 -7.70 7.53 -1.60
N LYS A 2 -6.37 7.37 -1.43
CA LYS A 2 -5.51 6.67 -2.40
C LYS A 2 -5.72 5.15 -2.42
N GLY A 3 -5.88 4.51 -1.26
CA GLY A 3 -6.05 3.05 -1.16
C GLY A 3 -7.29 2.50 -1.89
N PHE A 4 -8.43 3.22 -1.88
CA PHE A 4 -9.62 2.77 -2.60
C PHE A 4 -9.43 2.82 -4.12
N THR A 5 -8.67 3.79 -4.62
CA THR A 5 -8.29 3.86 -6.04
C THR A 5 -7.45 2.65 -6.43
N HIS A 6 -6.42 2.30 -5.65
CA HIS A 6 -5.59 1.11 -5.91
C HIS A 6 -6.41 -0.20 -5.93
N PHE A 7 -7.32 -0.35 -4.97
CA PHE A 7 -8.25 -1.48 -4.91
C PHE A 7 -9.14 -1.56 -6.15
N MET A 8 -9.80 -0.46 -6.51
CA MET A 8 -10.71 -0.42 -7.66
C MET A 8 -9.99 -0.58 -8.99
N SER A 9 -8.81 0.02 -9.14
CA SER A 9 -7.97 -0.15 -10.33
C SER A 9 -7.48 -1.59 -10.48
N GLY A 10 -7.13 -2.27 -9.39
CA GLY A 10 -6.78 -3.70 -9.39
C GLY A 10 -7.93 -4.58 -9.87
N ILE A 11 -9.15 -4.33 -9.37
CA ILE A 11 -10.36 -5.02 -9.85
C ILE A 11 -10.61 -4.73 -11.33
N ALA A 12 -10.59 -3.46 -11.73
CA ALA A 12 -10.85 -3.06 -13.11
C ALA A 12 -9.86 -3.71 -14.08
N ALA A 13 -8.56 -3.70 -13.76
CA ALA A 13 -7.52 -4.36 -14.55
C ALA A 13 -7.80 -5.87 -14.70
N ALA A 14 -8.20 -6.54 -13.61
CA ALA A 14 -8.48 -7.96 -13.63
C ALA A 14 -9.70 -8.34 -14.49
N THR A 15 -10.68 -7.43 -14.66
CA THR A 15 -11.84 -7.68 -15.55
C THR A 15 -11.49 -7.74 -17.04
N PHE A 16 -10.32 -7.27 -17.44
CA PHE A 16 -9.83 -7.43 -18.82
C PHE A 16 -9.26 -8.83 -19.09
N ILE A 17 -9.13 -9.68 -18.07
CA ILE A 17 -8.65 -11.06 -18.21
C ILE A 17 -9.89 -11.98 -18.33
N PRO A 18 -10.16 -12.59 -19.50
CA PRO A 18 -11.37 -13.38 -19.72
C PRO A 18 -11.53 -14.54 -18.72
N GLU A 19 -10.42 -15.13 -18.30
CA GLU A 19 -10.41 -16.21 -17.31
C GLU A 19 -10.86 -15.74 -15.93
N VAL A 20 -10.50 -14.52 -15.52
CA VAL A 20 -10.95 -13.93 -14.26
C VAL A 20 -12.46 -13.68 -14.28
N VAL A 21 -12.99 -13.21 -15.41
CA VAL A 21 -14.44 -13.00 -15.60
C VAL A 21 -15.19 -14.32 -15.63
N ARG A 22 -14.61 -15.36 -16.27
CA ARG A 22 -15.16 -16.71 -16.24
C ARG A 22 -15.19 -17.24 -14.81
N LEU A 23 -14.07 -17.14 -14.09
CA LEU A 23 -13.94 -17.60 -12.70
C LEU A 23 -14.81 -16.82 -11.72
N SER A 24 -15.05 -15.52 -11.95
CA SER A 24 -15.93 -14.71 -11.10
C SER A 24 -17.40 -15.07 -11.25
N THR A 25 -17.77 -15.67 -12.38
CA THR A 25 -19.15 -16.06 -12.71
C THR A 25 -19.37 -17.58 -12.60
N SER A 26 -18.31 -18.38 -12.63
CA SER A 26 -18.39 -19.83 -12.59
C SER A 26 -18.48 -20.35 -11.15
N THR A 27 -19.70 -20.42 -10.62
CA THR A 27 -20.08 -21.31 -9.51
C THR A 27 -21.56 -21.65 -9.68
N ARG A 28 -21.84 -22.93 -10.03
CA ARG A 28 -23.13 -23.57 -10.40
C ARG A 28 -24.01 -22.80 -11.42
N LEU A 29 -24.19 -23.42 -12.59
CA LEU A 29 -25.06 -22.96 -13.69
C LEU A 29 -26.56 -22.87 -13.33
N ASP A 30 -26.96 -23.21 -12.11
CA ASP A 30 -28.35 -23.57 -11.83
C ASP A 30 -29.09 -22.53 -10.95
N THR A 31 -28.37 -21.61 -10.27
CA THR A 31 -29.01 -20.55 -9.46
C THR A 31 -28.19 -19.27 -9.39
N VAL A 32 -28.89 -18.13 -9.35
CA VAL A 32 -28.33 -16.77 -9.16
C VAL A 32 -27.59 -16.63 -7.82
N GLU A 33 -27.84 -17.51 -6.86
CA GLU A 33 -27.14 -17.59 -5.57
C GLU A 33 -25.71 -18.15 -5.68
N GLY A 34 -25.37 -18.82 -6.79
CA GLY A 34 -24.06 -19.44 -7.01
C GLY A 34 -22.93 -18.45 -7.29
N ALA A 35 -23.22 -17.26 -7.80
CA ALA A 35 -22.22 -16.22 -8.09
C ALA A 35 -21.47 -15.70 -6.84
N ALA A 36 -21.90 -16.09 -5.64
CA ALA A 36 -21.29 -15.68 -4.37
C ALA A 36 -20.01 -16.44 -3.99
N GLY A 37 -19.58 -17.47 -4.73
CA GLY A 37 -18.47 -18.35 -4.32
C GLY A 37 -17.06 -17.91 -4.71
N SER A 38 -16.91 -17.04 -5.71
CA SER A 38 -15.59 -16.73 -6.27
C SER A 38 -15.02 -15.42 -5.74
N PHE A 39 -14.02 -15.54 -4.87
CA PHE A 39 -13.25 -14.40 -4.35
C PHE A 39 -12.20 -13.87 -5.34
N ILE A 40 -12.23 -14.28 -6.61
CA ILE A 40 -11.17 -13.93 -7.57
C ILE A 40 -11.03 -12.42 -7.80
N LEU A 41 -12.15 -11.69 -7.85
CA LEU A 41 -12.13 -10.22 -7.95
C LEU A 41 -11.76 -9.55 -6.63
N LEU A 42 -12.15 -10.13 -5.49
CA LEU A 42 -11.72 -9.66 -4.18
C LEU A 42 -10.19 -9.76 -4.07
N LEU A 43 -9.61 -10.90 -4.46
CA LEU A 43 -8.17 -11.11 -4.49
C LEU A 43 -7.49 -10.07 -5.39
N ALA A 44 -8.00 -9.81 -6.59
CA ALA A 44 -7.46 -8.77 -7.46
C ALA A 44 -7.45 -7.38 -6.80
N GLY A 45 -8.53 -7.00 -6.12
CA GLY A 45 -8.58 -5.74 -5.37
C GLY A 45 -7.62 -5.73 -4.18
N THR A 46 -7.56 -6.82 -3.41
CA THR A 46 -6.63 -6.97 -2.27
C THR A 46 -5.19 -6.85 -2.72
N PHE A 47 -4.78 -7.50 -3.81
CA PHE A 47 -3.43 -7.35 -4.35
C PHE A 47 -3.20 -5.99 -5.02
N GLY A 48 -4.26 -5.32 -5.50
CA GLY A 48 -4.19 -3.94 -5.97
C GLY A 48 -3.82 -2.96 -4.87
N ILE A 49 -4.38 -3.10 -3.66
CA ILE A 49 -4.10 -2.24 -2.50
C ILE A 49 -2.91 -2.71 -1.65
N LEU A 50 -2.46 -3.95 -1.81
CA LEU A 50 -1.44 -4.55 -0.96
C LEU A 50 -0.11 -3.78 -0.95
N PRO A 51 0.49 -3.37 -2.09
CA PRO A 51 1.77 -2.65 -2.07
C PRO A 51 1.70 -1.34 -1.27
N ASP A 52 0.68 -0.53 -1.51
CA ASP A 52 0.41 0.73 -0.79
C ASP A 52 0.18 0.48 0.70
N THR A 53 -0.52 -0.62 1.04
CA THR A 53 -0.77 -0.99 2.44
C THR A 53 0.50 -1.45 3.14
N MET A 54 1.34 -2.26 2.48
CA MET A 54 2.58 -2.75 3.09
C MET A 54 3.58 -1.61 3.29
N ASP A 55 3.77 -0.75 2.29
CA ASP A 55 4.74 0.34 2.35
C ASP A 55 4.35 1.39 3.41
N PHE A 56 3.15 1.98 3.29
CA PHE A 56 2.76 3.11 4.13
C PHE A 56 2.17 2.72 5.49
N LYS A 57 1.55 1.54 5.64
CA LYS A 57 0.89 1.17 6.91
C LYS A 57 1.62 0.12 7.72
N LEU A 58 2.49 -0.67 7.10
CA LEU A 58 3.31 -1.63 7.85
C LEU A 58 4.76 -1.13 7.91
N GLY A 59 5.35 -0.78 6.76
CA GLY A 59 6.72 -0.26 6.67
C GLY A 59 6.94 0.92 7.61
N GLN A 60 6.12 1.96 7.50
CA GLN A 60 6.24 3.15 8.35
C GLN A 60 6.04 2.87 9.86
N PHE A 61 5.20 1.90 10.24
CA PHE A 61 4.90 1.64 11.65
C PHE A 61 5.89 0.68 12.31
N PHE A 62 6.50 -0.22 11.54
CA PHE A 62 7.50 -1.15 12.04
C PHE A 62 8.94 -0.67 11.80
N SER A 63 9.14 0.38 11.00
CA SER A 63 10.45 1.02 10.86
C SER A 63 10.80 1.77 12.14
N ILE A 64 11.90 1.37 12.78
CA ILE A 64 12.51 2.16 13.84
C ILE A 64 13.21 3.33 13.18
N ALA A 65 12.90 4.55 13.60
CA ALA A 65 13.62 5.74 13.14
C ALA A 65 15.06 5.69 13.65
N GLU A 66 16.02 5.65 12.74
CA GLU A 66 17.45 5.74 13.08
C GLU A 66 17.81 7.16 13.53
N TYR A 67 17.07 8.14 13.02
CA TYR A 67 17.21 9.56 13.31
C TYR A 67 15.85 10.16 13.67
N GLU A 68 15.78 10.88 14.79
CA GLU A 68 14.61 11.64 15.22
C GLU A 68 14.93 13.13 15.11
N ILE A 69 14.11 13.87 14.37
CA ILE A 69 14.20 15.32 14.24
C ILE A 69 12.95 15.90 14.91
N ASP A 70 13.11 16.48 16.10
CA ASP A 70 12.03 17.14 16.83
C ASP A 70 11.92 18.61 16.40
N PRO A 71 10.83 19.02 15.75
CA PRO A 71 10.63 20.40 15.32
C PRO A 71 10.06 21.30 16.43
N ASP A 72 10.30 21.01 17.73
CA ASP A 72 9.70 21.64 18.93
C ASP A 72 8.91 22.93 18.60
N PRO A 73 7.57 22.89 18.65
CA PRO A 73 6.74 23.98 18.19
C PRO A 73 6.88 25.27 19.02
N LYS A 74 7.51 25.22 20.20
CA LYS A 74 7.69 26.37 21.09
C LYS A 74 9.11 26.92 21.04
N ASN A 75 10.10 26.07 20.89
CA ASN A 75 11.50 26.47 20.84
C ASN A 75 12.29 25.62 19.83
N PRO A 76 12.03 25.80 18.52
CA PRO A 76 12.74 25.03 17.51
C PRO A 76 14.23 25.42 17.50
N ASP A 77 15.11 24.45 17.31
CA ASP A 77 16.51 24.66 16.97
C ASP A 77 16.75 24.28 15.49
N PRO A 78 16.62 25.24 14.56
CA PRO A 78 16.73 24.95 13.14
C PRO A 78 18.11 24.43 12.74
N GLN A 79 19.16 24.81 13.47
CA GLN A 79 20.53 24.42 13.16
C GLN A 79 20.74 22.93 13.52
N ALA A 80 20.35 22.54 14.73
CA ALA A 80 20.42 21.13 15.15
C ALA A 80 19.56 20.22 14.26
N MET A 81 18.39 20.68 13.83
CA MET A 81 17.54 19.95 12.88
C MET A 81 18.23 19.76 11.52
N ALA A 82 18.82 20.84 10.97
CA ALA A 82 19.52 20.79 9.69
C ALA A 82 20.76 19.89 9.73
N GLU A 83 21.52 19.93 10.82
CA GLU A 83 22.69 19.06 11.03
C GLU A 83 22.30 17.58 11.12
N THR A 84 21.23 17.27 11.87
CA THR A 84 20.72 15.90 11.99
C THR A 84 20.24 15.37 10.65
N PHE A 85 19.53 16.20 9.86
CA PHE A 85 19.12 15.85 8.51
C PHE A 85 20.32 15.62 7.57
N ALA A 86 21.30 16.53 7.58
CA ALA A 86 22.50 16.42 6.75
C ALA A 86 23.30 15.14 7.09
N LYS A 87 23.39 14.79 8.38
CA LYS A 87 24.01 13.55 8.83
C LYS A 87 23.30 12.32 8.26
N ALA A 88 21.96 12.25 8.39
CA ALA A 88 21.17 11.14 7.88
C ALA A 88 21.32 10.97 6.35
N VAL A 89 21.35 12.08 5.59
CA VAL A 89 21.54 12.04 4.14
C VAL A 89 22.94 11.54 3.76
N ASN A 90 23.98 12.02 4.44
CA ASN A 90 25.35 11.60 4.16
C ASN A 90 25.54 10.10 4.44
N GLU A 91 25.07 9.61 5.59
CA GLU A 91 25.18 8.18 5.93
C GLU A 91 24.40 7.28 4.97
N ALA A 92 23.20 7.71 4.53
CA ALA A 92 22.45 6.98 3.51
C ALA A 92 23.19 6.95 2.16
N GLY A 93 23.89 8.04 1.79
CA GLY A 93 24.70 8.09 0.58
C GLY A 93 25.97 7.23 0.63
N ASP A 94 26.53 7.02 1.82
CA ASP A 94 27.73 6.20 2.03
C ASP A 94 27.40 4.70 2.16
N THR A 95 26.18 4.34 2.56
CA THR A 95 25.77 2.95 2.86
C THR A 95 24.80 2.34 1.85
N GLY A 96 24.17 3.15 0.98
CA GLY A 96 23.27 2.72 -0.09
C GLY A 96 23.97 2.36 -1.39
#